data_AF-A0A5C6EME1-F1
#
_entry.id   AF-A0A5C6EME1-F1
#
_cell.length_a   1.000
_cell.length_b   1.000
_cell.length_c   1.000
_cell.angle_alpha   90.00
_cell.angle_beta   90.00
_cell.angle_gamma   90.00
#
_symmetry.space_group_name_H-M   'P 1'
#
loop_
_entity.id
_entity.type
_entity.pdbx_description
1 polymer ?
#
loop_
_entity_poly.entity_id
_entity_poly.type
_entity_poly.pdbx_seq_one_letter_code
_entity_poly.pdbx_strand_id
1 'polypeptide(L)'
;MKGSAKVIEVLNEALTAEITAINQYFIHAKMCENWGYLLLYEDGEKRAVEEMKHAESLIERILFLEGIPIVTKLDKINVGSTVKEQAENDYGLEKIAIQRL
;
A
#
# COMPACT_ATOMS: atom_id res chain seq x y z
N MET A 1 -17.79 10.45 -15.98
CA MET A 1 -18.74 9.36 -16.34
C MET A 1 -19.25 8.81 -15.03
N LYS A 2 -20.53 9.03 -14.67
CA LYS A 2 -21.03 8.62 -13.36
C LYS A 2 -20.92 7.11 -13.14
N GLY A 3 -20.09 6.69 -12.18
CA GLY A 3 -19.89 5.30 -11.81
C GLY A 3 -20.92 4.75 -10.83
N SER A 4 -20.89 3.43 -10.61
CA SER A 4 -21.68 2.76 -9.56
C SER A 4 -21.09 3.06 -8.19
N ALA A 5 -21.95 3.39 -7.22
CA ALA A 5 -21.53 3.64 -5.83
C ALA A 5 -20.77 2.45 -5.24
N LYS A 6 -21.20 1.22 -5.50
CA LYS A 6 -20.53 0.00 -5.03
C LYS A 6 -19.12 -0.16 -5.61
N VAL A 7 -18.92 0.25 -6.87
CA VAL A 7 -17.58 0.22 -7.50
C VAL A 7 -16.68 1.27 -6.85
N ILE A 8 -17.20 2.48 -6.61
CA ILE A 8 -16.45 3.54 -5.93
C ILE A 8 -16.07 3.14 -4.50
N GLU A 9 -16.95 2.45 -3.79
CA GLU A 9 -16.68 1.90 -2.45
C GLU A 9 -15.50 0.92 -2.47
N VAL A 10 -15.54 -0.10 -3.33
CA VAL A 10 -14.45 -1.08 -3.47
C VAL A 10 -13.14 -0.43 -3.91
N LEU A 11 -13.18 0.57 -4.80
CA LEU A 11 -11.98 1.31 -5.19
C LEU A 11 -11.37 2.10 -4.02
N ASN A 12 -12.18 2.63 -3.11
CA ASN A 12 -11.69 3.30 -1.90
C ASN A 12 -11.12 2.32 -0.86
N GLU A 13 -11.69 1.11 -0.77
CA GLU A 13 -11.10 0.03 0.03
C GLU A 13 -9.73 -0.38 -0.52
N ALA A 14 -9.62 -0.55 -1.84
CA ALA A 14 -8.35 -0.81 -2.50
C ALA A 14 -7.35 0.33 -2.27
N LEU A 15 -7.79 1.60 -2.39
CA LEU A 15 -6.94 2.76 -2.13
C LEU A 15 -6.41 2.76 -0.70
N THR A 16 -7.24 2.39 0.28
CA THR A 16 -6.81 2.26 1.68
C THR A 16 -5.75 1.17 1.86
N ALA A 17 -5.89 0.06 1.12
CA ALA A 17 -4.90 -1.01 1.10
C ALA A 17 -3.55 -0.51 0.57
N GLU A 18 -3.54 0.19 -0.57
CA GLU A 18 -2.29 0.72 -1.16
C GLU A 18 -1.62 1.74 -0.24
N ILE A 19 -2.38 2.67 0.35
CA ILE A 19 -1.77 3.63 1.30
C ILE A 19 -1.22 2.92 2.54
N THR A 20 -1.85 1.83 2.99
CA THR A 20 -1.31 1.02 4.08
C THR A 20 0.01 0.34 3.65
N ALA A 21 0.04 -0.26 2.45
CA ALA A 21 1.21 -0.91 1.87
C ALA A 21 2.39 0.06 1.75
N ILE A 22 2.16 1.26 1.19
CA ILE A 22 3.15 2.34 1.07
C ILE A 22 3.81 2.60 2.43
N ASN A 23 3.02 2.77 3.48
CA ASN A 23 3.55 3.07 4.81
C ASN A 23 4.36 1.91 5.39
N GLN A 24 3.90 0.66 5.24
CA GLN A 24 4.62 -0.50 5.75
C GLN A 24 5.97 -0.67 5.05
N TYR A 25 5.97 -0.67 3.71
CA TYR A 25 7.20 -0.78 2.91
C TYR A 25 8.16 0.36 3.20
N PHE A 26 7.68 1.59 3.29
CA PHE A 26 8.53 2.74 3.56
C PHE A 26 9.18 2.68 4.94
N ILE A 27 8.44 2.28 5.98
CA ILE A 27 9.00 2.11 7.33
C ILE A 27 10.07 1.02 7.33
N HIS A 28 9.79 -0.16 6.76
CA HIS A 28 10.76 -1.25 6.67
C HIS A 28 12.01 -0.86 5.89
N ALA A 29 11.86 -0.15 4.77
CA ALA A 29 12.97 0.36 3.98
C ALA A 29 13.88 1.29 4.79
N LYS A 30 13.30 2.24 5.54
CA LYS A 30 14.07 3.17 6.38
C LYS A 30 14.71 2.51 7.59
N MET A 31 14.11 1.45 8.13
CA MET A 31 14.76 0.61 9.13
C MET A 31 15.98 -0.12 8.53
N CYS A 32 15.84 -0.70 7.35
CA CYS A 32 16.95 -1.35 6.63
C CYS A 32 18.09 -0.38 6.30
N GLU A 33 17.76 0.85 5.87
CA GLU A 33 18.75 1.92 5.63
C GLU A 33 19.54 2.22 6.91
N ASN A 34 18.84 2.44 8.03
CA ASN A 34 19.44 2.70 9.33
C ASN A 34 20.30 1.52 9.85
N TRP A 35 19.92 0.28 9.53
CA TRP A 35 20.69 -0.92 9.88
C TRP A 35 21.87 -1.20 8.94
N GLY A 36 22.05 -0.40 7.88
CA GLY A 36 23.12 -0.56 6.90
C GLY A 36 22.84 -1.60 5.81
N TYR A 37 21.60 -2.11 5.69
CA TYR A 37 21.19 -3.06 4.65
C TYR A 37 20.70 -2.33 3.39
N LEU A 38 21.63 -1.66 2.69
CA LEU A 38 21.30 -0.76 1.58
C LEU A 38 20.55 -1.44 0.42
N LEU A 39 20.87 -2.69 0.08
CA LEU A 39 20.15 -3.43 -0.95
C LEU A 39 18.68 -3.68 -0.59
N LEU A 40 18.39 -3.94 0.70
CA LEU A 40 17.01 -4.13 1.17
C LEU A 40 16.26 -2.81 1.25
N TYR A 41 16.95 -1.73 1.62
CA TYR A 41 16.42 -0.38 1.56
C TYR A 41 16.00 -0.01 0.13
N GLU A 42 16.86 -0.21 -0.85
CA GLU A 42 16.57 0.13 -2.26
C GLU A 42 15.36 -0.67 -2.79
N ASP A 43 15.26 -1.98 -2.48
CA ASP A 43 14.10 -2.78 -2.88
C ASP A 43 12.81 -2.33 -2.18
N GLY A 44 12.87 -2.09 -0.86
CA GLY A 44 11.71 -1.66 -0.08
C GLY A 44 11.21 -0.27 -0.48
N GLU A 45 12.12 0.68 -0.72
CA GLU A 45 11.75 2.02 -1.19
C GLU A 45 11.14 1.97 -2.58
N LYS A 46 11.70 1.15 -3.48
CA LYS A 46 11.13 0.93 -4.80
C LYS A 46 9.71 0.37 -4.73
N ARG A 47 9.45 -0.62 -3.87
CA ARG A 47 8.09 -1.15 -3.65
C ARG A 47 7.13 -0.09 -3.13
N ALA A 48 7.53 0.70 -2.13
CA ALA A 48 6.70 1.80 -1.64
C ALA A 48 6.33 2.79 -2.76
N VAL A 49 7.25 3.09 -3.67
CA VAL A 49 6.99 3.95 -4.84
C VAL A 49 6.11 3.28 -5.89
N GLU A 50 6.20 1.95 -6.07
CA GLU A 50 5.29 1.19 -6.93
C GLU A 50 3.85 1.28 -6.40
N GLU A 51 3.64 1.09 -5.11
CA GLU A 51 2.31 1.23 -4.49
C GLU A 51 1.78 2.66 -4.53
N MET A 52 2.65 3.69 -4.48
CA MET A 52 2.22 5.08 -4.73
C MET A 52 1.60 5.27 -6.12
N LYS A 53 2.11 4.57 -7.15
CA LYS A 53 1.55 4.62 -8.51
C LYS A 53 0.25 3.85 -8.62
N HIS A 54 0.09 2.75 -7.87
CA HIS A 54 -1.19 2.05 -7.76
C HIS A 54 -2.25 2.94 -7.11
N ALA A 55 -1.91 3.60 -5.99
CA ALA A 55 -2.78 4.56 -5.32
C ALA A 55 -3.18 5.73 -6.25
N GLU A 56 -2.22 6.28 -7.01
CA GLU A 56 -2.48 7.30 -8.04
C GLU A 56 -3.50 6.81 -9.07
N SER A 57 -3.30 5.61 -9.63
CA SER A 57 -4.20 5.02 -10.63
C SER A 57 -5.62 4.82 -10.08
N LEU A 58 -5.75 4.40 -8.81
CA LEU A 58 -7.04 4.24 -8.14
C LEU A 58 -7.73 5.58 -7.92
N ILE A 59 -6.99 6.60 -7.48
CA ILE A 59 -7.50 7.97 -7.30
C ILE A 59 -8.03 8.53 -8.62
N GLU A 60 -7.23 8.43 -9.69
CA GLU A 60 -7.64 8.87 -11.03
C GLU A 60 -8.92 8.16 -11.47
N ARG A 61 -9.01 6.84 -11.21
CA ARG A 61 -10.20 6.07 -11.57
C ARG A 61 -11.43 6.48 -10.77
N ILE A 62 -11.30 6.70 -9.47
CA ILE A 62 -12.41 7.17 -8.61
C ILE A 62 -12.91 8.53 -9.10
N LEU A 63 -12.00 9.47 -9.38
CA LEU A 63 -12.33 10.81 -9.86
C LEU A 63 -13.00 10.77 -11.24
N PHE A 64 -12.50 9.94 -12.16
CA PHE A 64 -13.13 9.75 -13.48
C PHE A 64 -14.58 9.24 -13.38
N LEU A 65 -14.85 8.43 -12.36
CA LEU A 65 -16.18 7.92 -12.02
C LEU A 65 -17.06 8.91 -11.26
N GLU A 66 -16.59 10.16 -11.09
CA GLU A 66 -17.23 11.24 -10.32
C GLU A 66 -17.43 10.89 -8.83
N GLY A 67 -16.59 9.98 -8.30
CA GLY A 67 -16.49 9.68 -6.88
C GLY A 67 -15.51 10.60 -6.16
N ILE A 68 -15.47 10.48 -4.83
CA ILE A 68 -14.50 11.17 -3.97
C ILE A 68 -13.52 10.11 -3.44
N PRO A 69 -12.20 10.24 -3.70
CA PRO A 69 -11.19 9.41 -3.06
C PRO A 69 -11.14 9.71 -1.56
N ILE A 70 -11.22 8.69 -0.72
CA ILE A 70 -11.32 8.82 0.72
C ILE A 70 -10.43 7.76 1.37
N VAL A 71 -9.49 8.21 2.20
CA VAL A 71 -8.74 7.36 3.14
C VAL A 71 -8.82 8.01 4.51
N THR A 72 -9.70 7.50 5.36
CA THR A 72 -9.94 8.02 6.72
C THR A 72 -9.14 7.27 7.77
N LYS A 73 -8.87 5.99 7.54
CA LYS A 73 -8.14 5.12 8.46
C LYS A 73 -7.34 4.11 7.65
N LEU A 74 -6.09 3.90 8.03
CA LEU A 74 -5.25 2.85 7.47
C LEU A 74 -5.62 1.48 8.04
N ASP A 75 -5.39 0.44 7.26
CA ASP A 75 -5.36 -0.93 7.76
C ASP A 75 -4.22 -1.09 8.78
N LYS A 76 -4.20 -2.23 9.49
CA LYS A 76 -3.15 -2.49 10.47
C LYS A 76 -1.79 -2.64 9.78
N ILE A 77 -0.86 -1.74 10.09
CA ILE A 77 0.55 -1.85 9.70
C ILE A 77 1.27 -2.77 10.69
N ASN A 78 2.04 -3.73 10.18
CA ASN A 78 2.82 -4.68 10.99
C ASN A 78 4.32 -4.42 10.79
N VAL A 79 4.89 -3.58 11.67
CA VAL A 79 6.32 -3.25 11.61
C VAL A 79 7.16 -4.38 12.23
N GLY A 80 7.97 -5.05 11.40
CA GLY A 80 8.87 -6.11 11.83
C GLY A 80 10.13 -5.59 12.52
N SER A 81 10.57 -6.24 13.59
CA SER A 81 11.77 -5.89 14.35
C SER A 81 13.05 -6.51 13.80
N THR A 82 12.92 -7.52 12.93
CA THR A 82 14.01 -8.16 12.18
C THR A 82 13.68 -8.19 10.69
N VAL A 83 14.70 -8.29 9.84
CA VAL A 83 14.52 -8.42 8.38
C VAL A 83 13.57 -9.56 8.00
N LYS A 84 13.64 -10.69 8.71
CA LYS A 84 12.76 -11.84 8.48
C LYS A 84 11.30 -11.49 8.78
N GLU A 85 11.04 -10.86 9.93
CA GLU A 85 9.68 -10.42 10.30
C GLU A 85 9.14 -9.39 9.31
N GLN A 86 9.98 -8.46 8.86
CA GLN A 86 9.59 -7.47 7.84
C GLN A 86 9.14 -8.16 6.56
N ALA A 87 9.95 -9.09 6.03
CA ALA A 87 9.61 -9.83 4.82
C ALA A 87 8.34 -10.70 4.99
N GLU A 88 8.14 -11.33 6.15
CA GLU A 88 6.94 -12.12 6.44
C GLU A 88 5.69 -11.24 6.55
N ASN A 89 5.80 -10.06 7.16
CA ASN A 89 4.71 -9.09 7.29
C ASN A 89 4.35 -8.48 5.94
N ASP A 90 5.33 -8.13 5.11
CA ASP A 90 5.14 -7.61 3.77
C ASP A 90 4.48 -8.65 2.86
N TYR A 91 4.95 -9.90 2.90
CA TYR A 91 4.30 -11.00 2.20
C TYR A 91 2.87 -11.27 2.69
N GLY A 92 2.62 -11.12 3.99
CA GLY A 92 1.28 -11.21 4.57
C GLY A 92 0.34 -10.14 4.03
N LEU A 93 0.84 -8.91 3.88
CA LEU A 93 0.08 -7.78 3.32
C LEU A 93 -0.32 -8.06 1.87
N GLU A 94 0.61 -8.53 1.03
CA GLU A 94 0.34 -8.90 -0.37
C GLU A 94 -0.72 -10.00 -0.51
N LYS A 95 -0.67 -11.01 0.36
CA LYS A 95 -1.68 -12.07 0.37
C LYS A 95 -3.09 -11.55 0.65
N ILE A 96 -3.21 -10.61 1.58
CA ILE A 96 -4.50 -9.98 1.90
C ILE A 96 -4.98 -9.15 0.71
N ALA A 97 -4.08 -8.42 0.04
CA ALA A 97 -4.42 -7.66 -1.15
C ALA A 97 -4.99 -8.55 -2.28
N ILE A 98 -4.35 -9.69 -2.56
CA ILE A 98 -4.82 -10.64 -3.59
C ILE A 98 -6.21 -11.21 -3.25
N GLN A 99 -6.51 -11.49 -1.99
CA GLN A 99 -7.83 -12.01 -1.59
C GLN A 99 -8.97 -11.01 -1.77
N ARG A 100 -8.67 -9.72 -1.97
CA ARG A 100 -9.65 -8.66 -2.19
C ARG A 100 -10.04 -8.50 -3.68
N LEU A 101 -9.31 -9.14 -4.60
CA LEU A 101 -9.57 -9.17 -6.05
C LEU A 101 -10.51 -10.31 -6.44
#